data_AF-A0A2B7VFH4-F1
#
_entry.id   AF-A0A2B7VFH4-F1
#
_cell.length_a   1.000
_cell.length_b   1.000
_cell.length_c   1.000
_cell.angle_alpha   90.00
_cell.angle_beta   90.00
_cell.angle_gamma   90.00
#
_symmetry.space_group_name_H-M   'P 1'
#
loop_
_entity.id
_entity.type
_entity.pdbx_description
1 polymer ?
#
loop_
_entity_poly.entity_id
_entity_poly.type
_entity_poly.pdbx_seq_one_letter_code
_entity_poly.pdbx_strand_id
1 'polypeptide(L)'
;MKKVNLEKIKKLRKKSGLSVEDVSRDLGYKTVNGYYYLETGRNKFSAENLAMVAEILGISISALFFEENLAKMAIVEGAEQND
;
A
#
# COMPACT_ATOMS: atom_id res chain seq x y z
N MET A 1 -11.08 6.03 7.51
CA MET A 1 -9.76 5.55 8.02
C MET A 1 -8.95 5.07 6.83
N LYS A 2 -7.74 5.60 6.60
CA LYS A 2 -6.89 5.18 5.48
C LYS A 2 -6.51 3.71 5.64
N LYS A 3 -6.72 2.91 4.59
CA LYS A 3 -6.40 1.48 4.55
C LYS A 3 -5.22 1.24 3.61
N VAL A 4 -4.24 0.45 4.05
CA VAL A 4 -3.07 0.08 3.24
C VAL A 4 -3.52 -0.81 2.09
N ASN A 5 -2.98 -0.56 0.90
CA ASN A 5 -3.29 -1.32 -0.31
C ASN A 5 -2.14 -2.28 -0.66
N LEU A 6 -2.19 -3.49 -0.11
CA LEU A 6 -1.14 -4.51 -0.25
C LEU A 6 -0.90 -4.92 -1.72
N GLU A 7 -1.96 -5.05 -2.51
CA GLU A 7 -1.85 -5.37 -3.94
C GLU A 7 -1.17 -4.24 -4.72
N LYS A 8 -1.42 -2.98 -4.36
CA LYS A 8 -0.72 -1.82 -4.96
C LYS A 8 0.77 -1.84 -4.61
N ILE A 9 1.12 -2.09 -3.35
CA ILE A 9 2.52 -2.22 -2.90
C ILE A 9 3.23 -3.31 -3.73
N LYS A 10 2.64 -4.50 -3.84
CA LYS A 10 3.18 -5.62 -4.61
C LYS A 10 3.37 -5.30 -6.09
N LYS A 11 2.41 -4.61 -6.70
CA LYS A 11 2.52 -4.16 -8.11
C LYS A 11 3.63 -3.14 -8.29
N LEU A 12 3.74 -2.16 -7.40
CA LEU A 12 4.78 -1.12 -7.45
C LEU A 12 6.17 -1.71 -7.26
N ARG A 13 6.35 -2.63 -6.31
CA ARG A 13 7.59 -3.35 -6.14
C ARG A 13 8.01 -4.08 -7.41
N LYS A 14 7.11 -4.87 -8.00
CA LYS A 14 7.37 -5.59 -9.26
C LYS A 14 7.71 -4.63 -10.41
N LYS A 15 6.99 -3.50 -10.53
CA LYS A 15 7.26 -2.46 -11.53
C LYS A 15 8.64 -1.83 -11.35
N SER A 16 9.13 -1.77 -10.11
CA SER A 16 10.44 -1.25 -9.75
C SER A 16 11.56 -2.29 -9.92
N GLY A 17 11.25 -3.50 -10.40
CA GLY A 17 12.23 -4.57 -10.61
C GLY A 17 12.72 -5.24 -9.33
N LEU A 18 12.14 -4.93 -8.17
CA LEU A 18 12.58 -5.42 -6.87
C LEU A 18 11.95 -6.79 -6.55
N SER A 19 12.77 -7.73 -6.10
CA SER A 19 12.29 -9.00 -5.54
C SER A 19 11.77 -8.82 -4.11
N VAL A 20 11.10 -9.83 -3.57
CA VAL A 20 10.70 -9.86 -2.14
C VAL A 20 11.93 -9.90 -1.24
N GLU A 21 12.99 -10.57 -1.68
CA GLU A 21 14.26 -10.67 -0.97
C GLU A 21 14.97 -9.31 -0.90
N ASP A 22 14.96 -8.55 -1.98
CA ASP A 22 15.56 -7.20 -2.01
C ASP A 22 14.91 -6.30 -0.96
N VAL A 23 13.58 -6.20 -0.99
CA VAL A 23 12.87 -5.36 -0.01
C VAL A 23 12.98 -5.90 1.41
N SER A 24 13.08 -7.23 1.60
CA SER A 24 13.32 -7.81 2.93
C SER A 24 14.66 -7.37 3.49
N ARG A 25 15.72 -7.44 2.68
CA ARG A 25 17.08 -7.04 3.05
C ARG A 25 17.14 -5.54 3.33
N ASP A 26 16.53 -4.72 2.49
CA ASP A 26 16.54 -3.25 2.64
C ASP A 26 15.75 -2.79 3.87
N LEU A 27 14.73 -3.56 4.30
CA LEU A 27 14.02 -3.35 5.57
C LEU A 27 14.75 -3.93 6.79
N GLY A 28 15.94 -4.52 6.61
CA GLY A 28 16.73 -5.10 7.69
C GLY A 28 16.28 -6.48 8.18
N TYR A 29 15.41 -7.17 7.42
CA TYR A 29 14.99 -8.53 7.77
C TYR A 29 16.09 -9.54 7.44
N LYS A 30 16.27 -10.50 8.34
CA LYS A 30 17.22 -11.62 8.17
C LYS A 30 16.75 -12.67 7.16
N THR A 31 15.47 -12.68 6.81
CA THR A 31 14.88 -13.68 5.90
C THR A 31 13.86 -13.03 4.97
N VAL A 32 13.69 -13.65 3.79
CA VAL A 32 12.69 -13.25 2.76
C VAL A 32 11.26 -13.20 3.31
N ASN A 33 10.98 -14.03 4.31
CA ASN A 33 9.65 -14.12 4.91
C ASN A 33 9.23 -12.83 5.63
N GLY A 34 10.19 -12.00 6.06
CA GLY A 34 9.91 -10.75 6.78
C GLY A 34 9.00 -9.83 5.98
N TYR A 35 9.41 -9.46 4.76
CA TYR A 35 8.59 -8.62 3.89
C TYR A 35 7.45 -9.40 3.22
N TYR A 36 7.67 -10.68 2.87
CA TYR A 36 6.63 -11.51 2.25
C TYR A 36 5.33 -11.56 3.07
N TYR A 37 5.43 -11.67 4.39
CA TYR A 37 4.26 -11.69 5.26
C TYR A 37 3.51 -10.35 5.33
N LEU A 38 4.20 -9.24 5.07
CA LEU A 38 3.56 -7.93 4.97
C LEU A 38 2.76 -7.80 3.67
N GLU A 39 3.35 -8.18 2.52
CA GLU A 39 2.66 -8.13 1.22
C GLU A 39 1.46 -9.09 1.13
N THR A 40 1.52 -10.22 1.82
CA THR A 40 0.43 -11.22 1.83
C THR A 40 -0.65 -10.91 2.88
N GLY A 41 -0.43 -9.90 3.72
CA GLY A 41 -1.36 -9.52 4.79
C GLY A 41 -1.37 -10.45 5.99
N ARG A 42 -0.43 -11.41 6.06
CA ARG A 42 -0.23 -12.26 7.23
C ARG A 42 0.22 -11.45 8.44
N ASN A 43 1.07 -10.44 8.19
CA ASN A 43 1.49 -9.45 9.16
C ASN A 43 1.04 -8.06 8.71
N LYS A 44 0.79 -7.16 9.68
CA LYS A 44 0.49 -5.75 9.40
C LYS A 44 1.79 -4.96 9.29
N PHE A 45 1.81 -3.99 8.39
CA PHE A 45 2.87 -2.99 8.39
C PHE A 45 2.80 -2.13 9.66
N SER A 46 3.96 -1.87 10.27
CA SER A 46 4.13 -0.71 11.17
C SER A 46 4.19 0.58 10.35
N ALA A 47 4.04 1.72 11.02
CA ALA A 47 4.21 3.02 10.38
C ALA A 47 5.63 3.21 9.83
N GLU A 48 6.66 2.76 10.57
CA GLU A 48 8.06 2.82 10.14
C GLU A 48 8.29 1.98 8.89
N ASN A 49 7.77 0.75 8.84
CA ASN A 49 7.91 -0.10 7.67
C ASN A 49 7.20 0.48 6.44
N LEU A 50 6.06 1.17 6.60
CA LEU A 50 5.40 1.86 5.50
C LEU A 50 6.25 3.02 4.97
N ALA A 51 6.86 3.80 5.86
CA ALA A 51 7.75 4.89 5.48
C ALA A 51 8.95 4.37 4.69
N MET A 52 9.63 3.34 5.22
CA MET A 52 10.78 2.72 4.54
C MET A 52 10.39 2.12 3.18
N VAL A 53 9.24 1.45 3.07
CA VAL A 53 8.77 0.92 1.78
C VAL A 53 8.48 2.04 0.79
N ALA A 54 7.93 3.17 1.23
CA ALA A 54 7.71 4.32 0.37
C ALA A 54 9.04 4.89 -0.17
N GLU A 55 10.06 4.98 0.68
CA GLU A 55 11.41 5.39 0.32
C GLU A 55 12.08 4.43 -0.66
N ILE A 56 12.05 3.11 -0.39
CA ILE A 56 12.58 2.06 -1.28
C ILE A 56 11.93 2.12 -2.66
N LEU A 57 10.62 2.40 -2.72
CA LEU A 57 9.87 2.51 -3.97
C LEU A 57 9.96 3.90 -4.62
N GLY A 58 10.59 4.89 -3.97
CA GLY A 58 10.73 6.25 -4.48
C GLY A 58 9.39 7.00 -4.66
N ILE A 59 8.41 6.76 -3.78
CA ILE A 59 7.07 7.34 -3.87
C ILE A 59 6.64 7.95 -2.53
N SER A 60 5.61 8.80 -2.57
CA SER A 60 4.97 9.28 -1.34
C SER A 60 4.29 8.13 -0.60
N ILE A 61 4.41 8.10 0.73
CA ILE A 61 3.75 7.12 1.60
C ILE A 61 2.22 7.12 1.40
N SER A 62 1.61 8.25 1.03
CA SER A 62 0.17 8.34 0.76
C SER A 62 -0.26 7.44 -0.41
N ALA A 63 0.63 7.18 -1.37
CA ALA A 63 0.35 6.33 -2.51
C ALA A 63 0.23 4.85 -2.14
N LEU A 64 0.67 4.43 -0.94
CA LEU A 64 0.55 3.05 -0.45
C LEU A 64 -0.87 2.73 0.07
N PHE A 65 -1.75 3.71 0.17
CA PHE A 65 -3.12 3.54 0.69
C PHE A 65 -4.15 3.47 -0.45
N PHE A 66 -5.36 2.99 -0.13
CA PHE A 66 -6.50 3.12 -1.03
C PHE A 66 -6.86 4.59 -1.22
N GLU A 67 -7.21 4.95 -2.45
CA GLU A 67 -7.76 6.27 -2.77
C GLU A 67 -9.23 6.31 -2.32
N GLU A 68 -9.57 7.33 -1.54
CA GLU A 68 -10.96 7.62 -1.20
C GLU A 68 -11.62 8.20 -2.46
N ASN A 69 -12.44 7.38 -3.13
CA ASN A 69 -13.20 7.81 -4.31
C ASN A 69 -14.35 8.73 -3.87
N LEU A 70 -14.06 10.01 -3.69
CA LEU A 70 -15.08 11.05 -3.43
C LEU A 70 -16.12 11.15 -4.57
N ALA A 71 -15.76 10.74 -5.79
CA ALA A 71 -16.63 10.78 -6.96
C ALA A 71 -17.93 9.95 -6.85
N LYS A 72 -18.00 8.97 -5.94
CA LYS A 72 -19.22 8.18 -5.74
C LYS A 72 -20.27 8.84 -4.84
N MET A 73 -19.87 9.78 -3.97
CA MET A 73 -20.81 10.42 -3.04
C MET A 73 -21.61 11.55 -3.72
N ALA A 74 -20.98 12.30 -4.62
CA ALA A 74 -21.63 13.42 -5.32
C ALA A 74 -22.77 12.99 -6.29
N ILE A 75 -22.83 11.72 -6.70
CA ILE A 75 -23.90 11.20 -7.57
C ILE A 75 -25.14 10.80 -6.74
N VAL A 76 -24.96 10.40 -5.48
CA VAL A 76 -26.07 9.92 -4.63
C VAL A 76 -26.88 11.09 -4.07
N GLU A 77 -26.23 12.19 -3.68
CA GLU A 77 -26.91 13.37 -3.12
C GLU A 77 -27.77 14.14 -4.13
N GLY A 78 -27.53 13.96 -5.44
CA GLY A 78 -28.33 14.58 -6.50
C GLY A 78 -29.60 13.82 -6.89
N ALA A 79 -29.81 12.60 -6.39
CA ALA A 79 -30.92 11.73 -6.77
C ALA A 79 -32.12 11.76 -5.81
N GLU A 80 -31.97 12.31 -4.60
CA GLU A 80 -33.01 12.29 -3.54
C GLU A 80 -33.87 13.58 -3.48
N GLN A 81 -33.73 14.51 -4.43
CA GLN A 81 -34.50 15.77 -4.45
C GLN A 81 -35.60 15.83 -5.52
N ASN A 82 -35.91 14.71 -6.18
CA ASN A 82 -37.03 14.63 -7.13
C ASN A 82 -37.96 13.48 -6.72
N ASP A 83 -38.78 13.71 -5.69
CA ASP A 83 -40.06 13.02 -5.46
C ASP A 83 -41.08 14.02 -4.89
#